data_AF-A0A9Q0JBA8-F1
#
_entry.id   AF-A0A9Q0JBA8-F1
#
_cell.length_a   1.000
_cell.length_b   1.000
_cell.length_c   1.000
_cell.angle_alpha   90.00
_cell.angle_beta   90.00
_cell.angle_gamma   90.00
#
_symmetry.space_group_name_H-M   'P 1'
#
loop_
_entity.id
_entity.type
_entity.pdbx_description
1 polymer ?
#
loop_
_entity_poly.entity_id
_entity_poly.type
_entity_poly.pdbx_seq_one_letter_code
_entity_poly.pdbx_strand_id
1 'polypeptide(L)'
;MKLFPELYIFLFYFFGIVLWHFVKHLAPNLTPPLISSTLLGLHKTPDSALQFITHLDFNRLDTKTKCLAVAVAARSPSPKPALQLLKQTVTRAGGGAGVRDVFGGLGSAREQLGAKSSILFDMLIRVYCELRMGDQAFQCFDLMKEKGIVPKVQTCNDVLSLFLKLNWTEKAWVFYAEMFRMRVKSNVYTFNIMLNLLCKEGKLKKAKEFIGYMESLGGKACWCSIAC
;
A
#
# COMPACT_ATOMS: atom_id res chain seq x y z
N MET A 1 -7.72 -35.85 25.24
CA MET A 1 -7.39 -36.16 23.84
C MET A 1 -7.14 -34.84 23.11
N LYS A 2 -5.89 -34.36 23.08
CA LYS A 2 -5.53 -33.10 22.41
C LYS A 2 -5.40 -33.41 20.92
N LEU A 3 -6.38 -33.02 20.09
CA LEU A 3 -6.14 -32.97 18.66
C LEU A 3 -5.04 -31.94 18.39
N PHE A 4 -4.04 -32.33 17.61
CA PHE A 4 -2.95 -31.44 17.21
C PHE A 4 -3.52 -30.26 16.41
N PRO A 5 -3.01 -29.02 16.58
CA PRO A 5 -3.46 -27.85 15.84
C PRO A 5 -3.40 -28.03 14.31
N GLU A 6 -2.49 -28.88 13.85
CA GLU A 6 -2.30 -29.23 12.44
C GLU A 6 -3.50 -29.99 11.84
N LEU A 7 -4.20 -30.82 12.64
CA LEU A 7 -5.39 -31.55 12.16
C LEU A 7 -6.55 -30.59 11.86
N TYR A 8 -6.65 -29.47 12.56
CA TYR A 8 -7.70 -28.46 12.37
C TYR A 8 -7.46 -27.58 11.14
N ILE A 9 -6.19 -27.30 10.80
CA ILE A 9 -5.85 -26.66 9.53
C ILE A 9 -6.27 -27.56 8.37
N PHE A 10 -6.02 -28.87 8.49
CA PHE A 10 -6.43 -29.86 7.50
C PHE A 10 -7.96 -29.92 7.35
N LEU A 11 -8.71 -29.89 8.47
CA LEU A 11 -10.16 -29.87 8.45
C LEU A 11 -10.74 -28.55 7.91
N PHE A 12 -10.13 -27.39 8.18
CA PHE A 12 -10.53 -26.11 7.57
C PHE A 12 -10.32 -26.13 6.05
N TYR A 13 -9.20 -26.71 5.60
CA TYR A 13 -8.85 -26.86 4.19
C TYR A 13 -9.86 -27.74 3.41
N PHE A 14 -10.42 -28.76 4.05
CA PHE A 14 -11.30 -29.75 3.41
C PHE A 14 -12.80 -29.47 3.57
N PHE A 15 -13.22 -28.86 4.68
CA PHE A 15 -14.64 -28.71 5.04
C PHE A 15 -15.18 -27.28 5.02
N GLY A 16 -14.32 -26.26 4.85
CA GLY A 16 -14.75 -24.86 4.79
C GLY A 16 -15.51 -24.38 6.05
N ILE A 17 -16.46 -23.45 5.84
CA ILE A 17 -17.18 -22.63 6.85
C ILE A 17 -17.69 -23.43 8.08
N VAL A 18 -18.02 -24.70 7.92
CA VAL A 18 -18.62 -25.55 8.96
C VAL A 18 -17.72 -25.71 10.20
N LEU A 19 -16.39 -25.60 10.04
CA LEU A 19 -15.47 -25.84 11.14
C LEU A 19 -15.07 -24.59 11.95
N TRP A 20 -15.36 -23.37 11.47
CA TRP A 20 -14.98 -22.17 12.25
C TRP A 20 -15.67 -22.12 13.62
N HIS A 21 -16.88 -22.69 13.72
CA HIS A 21 -17.58 -22.83 15.00
C HIS A 21 -16.77 -23.63 16.04
N PHE A 22 -15.92 -24.57 15.60
CA PHE A 22 -15.00 -25.33 16.46
C PHE A 22 -13.68 -24.58 16.69
N VAL A 23 -13.17 -23.86 15.69
CA VAL A 23 -11.90 -23.12 15.76
C VAL A 23 -12.03 -21.80 16.55
N LYS A 24 -13.23 -21.20 16.68
CA LYS A 24 -13.42 -19.92 17.41
C LYS A 24 -12.92 -19.96 18.85
N HIS A 25 -13.02 -21.14 19.50
CA HIS A 25 -12.57 -21.35 20.88
C HIS A 25 -11.04 -21.46 20.98
N LEU A 26 -10.37 -21.77 19.87
CA LEU A 26 -8.91 -21.88 19.76
C LEU A 26 -8.27 -20.61 19.19
N ALA A 27 -9.03 -19.77 18.47
CA ALA A 27 -8.57 -18.50 17.91
C ALA A 27 -7.74 -17.60 18.86
N PRO A 28 -8.13 -17.39 20.14
CA PRO A 28 -7.32 -16.59 21.06
C PRO A 28 -5.99 -17.26 21.47
N ASN A 29 -5.81 -18.56 21.22
CA ASN A 29 -4.63 -19.34 21.56
C ASN A 29 -3.77 -19.73 20.34
N LEU A 30 -4.12 -19.27 19.13
CA LEU A 30 -3.33 -19.54 17.94
C LEU A 30 -2.01 -18.78 18.00
N THR A 31 -0.89 -19.50 17.86
CA THR A 31 0.44 -18.90 17.84
C THR A 31 0.71 -18.23 16.48
N PRO A 32 1.49 -17.12 16.42
CA PRO A 32 1.81 -16.46 15.16
C PRO A 32 2.40 -17.37 14.06
N PRO A 33 3.25 -18.38 14.36
CA PRO A 33 3.72 -19.34 13.35
C PRO A 33 2.59 -20.18 12.73
N LEU A 34 1.62 -20.62 13.55
CA LEU A 34 0.49 -21.43 13.08
C LEU A 34 -0.44 -20.58 12.19
N ILE A 35 -0.68 -19.33 12.59
CA ILE A 35 -1.44 -18.35 11.79
C ILE A 35 -0.74 -18.12 10.45
N SER A 36 0.58 -17.88 10.47
CA SER A 36 1.37 -17.66 9.26
C SER A 36 1.35 -18.86 8.32
N SER A 37 1.54 -20.08 8.84
CA SER A 37 1.44 -21.33 8.06
C SER A 37 0.05 -21.50 7.44
N THR A 38 -1.01 -21.23 8.20
CA THR A 38 -2.39 -21.28 7.71
C THR A 38 -2.62 -20.28 6.59
N LEU A 39 -2.19 -19.02 6.75
CA LEU A 39 -2.31 -17.98 5.72
C LEU A 39 -1.52 -18.33 4.44
N LEU A 40 -0.31 -18.88 4.58
CA LEU A 40 0.46 -19.39 3.46
C LEU A 40 -0.25 -20.55 2.77
N GLY A 41 -0.88 -21.45 3.52
CA GLY A 41 -1.75 -22.48 2.95
C GLY A 41 -2.88 -21.86 2.12
N LEU A 42 -3.59 -20.87 2.66
CA LEU A 42 -4.78 -20.28 2.04
C LEU A 42 -4.50 -19.25 0.93
N HIS A 43 -3.25 -19.01 0.54
CA HIS A 43 -2.92 -17.94 -0.42
C HIS A 43 -3.54 -18.09 -1.82
N LYS A 44 -3.95 -19.30 -2.21
CA LYS A 44 -4.65 -19.57 -3.47
C LYS A 44 -6.17 -19.34 -3.38
N THR A 45 -6.72 -19.23 -2.16
CA THR A 45 -8.13 -19.03 -1.86
C THR A 45 -8.31 -17.77 -1.00
N PRO A 46 -8.13 -16.57 -1.57
CA PRO A 46 -8.08 -15.32 -0.80
C PRO A 46 -9.35 -15.05 0.01
N ASP A 47 -10.52 -15.51 -0.45
CA ASP A 47 -11.77 -15.35 0.30
C ASP A 47 -11.80 -16.17 1.59
N SER A 48 -11.30 -17.42 1.56
CA SER A 48 -11.14 -18.26 2.75
C SER A 48 -10.10 -17.67 3.71
N ALA A 49 -9.00 -17.11 3.18
CA ALA A 49 -8.01 -16.43 3.99
C ALA A 49 -8.59 -15.17 4.66
N LEU A 50 -9.42 -14.39 3.95
CA LEU A 50 -10.08 -13.22 4.52
C LEU A 50 -11.05 -13.62 5.63
N GLN A 51 -11.86 -14.66 5.43
CA GLN A 51 -12.73 -15.19 6.48
C GLN A 51 -11.92 -15.60 7.71
N PHE A 52 -10.83 -16.35 7.52
CA PHE A 52 -9.91 -16.69 8.60
C PHE A 52 -9.39 -15.45 9.34
N ILE A 53 -8.93 -14.42 8.61
CA ILE A 53 -8.42 -13.17 9.18
C ILE A 53 -9.49 -12.43 9.99
N THR A 54 -10.75 -12.40 9.55
CA THR A 54 -11.84 -11.69 10.26
C THR A 54 -12.11 -12.23 11.66
N HIS A 55 -11.67 -13.45 11.94
CA HIS A 55 -11.85 -14.07 13.23
C HIS A 55 -10.59 -14.08 14.11
N LEU A 56 -9.47 -13.55 13.62
CA LEU A 56 -8.27 -13.34 14.42
C LEU A 56 -8.39 -12.03 15.19
N ASP A 57 -7.80 -11.98 16.39
CA ASP A 57 -7.51 -10.70 17.03
C ASP A 57 -6.32 -10.05 16.31
N PHE A 58 -6.59 -9.40 15.18
CA PHE A 58 -5.60 -8.79 14.30
C PHE A 58 -4.68 -7.82 15.05
N ASN A 59 -5.19 -7.23 16.13
CA ASN A 59 -4.46 -6.30 16.98
C ASN A 59 -3.27 -6.95 17.71
N ARG A 60 -3.39 -8.22 18.11
CA ARG A 60 -2.36 -8.98 18.85
C ARG A 60 -1.30 -9.59 17.94
N LEU A 61 -1.53 -9.61 16.62
CA LEU A 61 -0.58 -10.17 15.68
C LEU A 61 0.69 -9.32 15.59
N ASP A 62 1.84 -9.98 15.45
CA ASP A 62 3.08 -9.30 15.12
C ASP A 62 3.04 -8.69 13.71
N THR A 63 3.94 -7.74 13.43
CA THR A 63 3.99 -7.03 12.15
C THR A 63 4.18 -7.97 10.96
N LYS A 64 4.95 -9.06 11.12
CA LYS A 64 5.23 -10.02 10.04
C LYS A 64 3.96 -10.78 9.64
N THR A 65 3.21 -11.27 10.62
CA THR A 65 1.94 -11.98 10.43
C THR A 65 0.89 -11.05 9.84
N LYS A 66 0.82 -9.79 10.32
CA LYS A 66 -0.05 -8.75 9.73
C LYS A 66 0.28 -8.49 8.26
N CYS A 67 1.56 -8.35 7.92
CA CYS A 67 2.01 -8.13 6.54
C CYS A 67 1.68 -9.33 5.64
N LEU A 68 1.83 -10.56 6.13
CA LEU A 68 1.43 -11.76 5.40
C LEU A 68 -0.08 -11.80 5.15
N ALA A 69 -0.90 -11.48 6.16
CA ALA A 69 -2.35 -11.38 6.01
C ALA A 69 -2.75 -10.32 4.98
N VAL A 70 -2.12 -9.14 5.00
CA VAL A 70 -2.31 -8.10 3.97
C VAL A 70 -1.93 -8.63 2.58
N ALA A 71 -0.78 -9.32 2.45
CA ALA A 71 -0.30 -9.83 1.18
C ALA A 71 -1.22 -10.89 0.58
N VAL A 72 -1.79 -11.77 1.42
CA VAL A 72 -2.80 -12.75 0.98
C VAL A 72 -4.11 -12.04 0.60
N ALA A 73 -4.58 -11.10 1.42
CA ALA A 73 -5.77 -10.31 1.15
C ALA A 73 -5.68 -9.54 -0.19
N ALA A 74 -4.48 -9.03 -0.54
CA ALA A 74 -4.23 -8.31 -1.78
C ALA A 74 -4.34 -9.18 -3.05
N ARG A 75 -4.46 -10.50 -2.91
CA ARG A 75 -4.73 -11.44 -4.01
C ARG A 75 -6.22 -11.56 -4.34
N SER A 76 -7.10 -11.01 -3.49
CA SER A 76 -8.54 -10.89 -3.78
C SER A 76 -8.76 -9.87 -4.91
N PRO A 77 -9.81 -10.02 -5.75
CA PRO A 77 -10.16 -9.02 -6.76
C PRO A 77 -10.41 -7.62 -6.19
N SER A 78 -10.90 -7.53 -4.95
CA SER A 78 -11.13 -6.27 -4.26
C SER A 78 -9.91 -5.84 -3.45
N PRO A 79 -9.37 -4.62 -3.64
CA PRO A 79 -8.26 -4.12 -2.83
C PRO A 79 -8.69 -3.67 -1.43
N LYS A 80 -10.00 -3.54 -1.16
CA LYS A 80 -10.53 -2.93 0.06
C LYS A 80 -10.09 -3.67 1.34
N PRO A 81 -10.17 -5.02 1.43
CA PRO A 81 -9.76 -5.73 2.65
C PRO A 81 -8.28 -5.54 2.94
N ALA A 82 -7.43 -5.62 1.92
CA ALA A 82 -5.99 -5.41 2.06
C ALA A 82 -5.67 -3.99 2.56
N LEU A 83 -6.31 -2.96 2.00
CA LEU A 83 -6.13 -1.58 2.43
C LEU A 83 -6.59 -1.36 3.88
N GLN A 84 -7.69 -1.98 4.30
CA GLN A 84 -8.18 -1.88 5.68
C GLN A 84 -7.21 -2.52 6.68
N LEU A 85 -6.73 -3.73 6.42
CA LEU A 85 -5.75 -4.42 7.26
C LEU A 85 -4.42 -3.66 7.30
N LEU A 86 -4.01 -3.09 6.16
CA LEU A 86 -2.78 -2.30 6.07
C LEU A 86 -2.90 -0.99 6.87
N LYS A 87 -4.04 -0.31 6.80
CA LYS A 87 -4.34 0.88 7.61
C LYS A 87 -4.27 0.56 9.11
N GLN A 88 -4.86 -0.55 9.56
CA GLN A 88 -4.76 -1.00 10.95
C GLN A 88 -3.32 -1.30 11.37
N THR A 89 -2.52 -1.88 10.46
CA THR A 89 -1.10 -2.18 10.69
C THR A 89 -0.28 -0.90 10.85
N VAL A 90 -0.45 0.06 9.94
CA VAL A 90 0.28 1.33 9.93
C VAL A 90 -0.06 2.21 11.12
N THR A 91 -1.34 2.33 11.52
CA THR A 91 -1.74 3.20 12.64
C THR A 91 -1.13 2.74 13.98
N ARG A 92 -0.71 1.47 14.10
CA ARG A 92 -0.07 0.95 15.32
C ARG A 92 1.45 0.92 15.26
N ALA A 93 2.03 0.85 14.07
CA ALA A 93 3.46 1.02 13.88
C ALA A 93 3.79 2.52 13.99
N GLY A 94 3.97 3.04 15.21
CA GLY A 94 4.25 4.45 15.43
C GLY A 94 5.51 4.95 14.69
N GLY A 95 5.48 6.19 14.18
CA GLY A 95 6.64 6.93 13.68
C GLY A 95 7.44 6.32 12.50
N GLY A 96 8.49 7.03 12.05
CA GLY A 96 9.31 6.66 10.88
C GLY A 96 10.06 5.32 10.96
N ALA A 97 10.21 4.75 12.16
CA ALA A 97 10.71 3.37 12.34
C ALA A 97 9.69 2.33 11.82
N GLY A 98 8.40 2.58 12.00
CA GLY A 98 7.33 1.69 11.56
C GLY A 98 7.23 1.53 10.04
N VAL A 99 7.66 2.52 9.25
CA VAL A 99 7.63 2.43 7.78
C VAL A 99 8.54 1.33 7.28
N ARG A 100 9.78 1.27 7.79
CA ARG A 100 10.77 0.24 7.39
C ARG A 100 10.32 -1.16 7.80
N ASP A 101 9.73 -1.30 8.99
CA ASP A 101 9.25 -2.58 9.49
C ASP A 101 8.07 -3.12 8.65
N VAL A 102 7.08 -2.28 8.36
CA VAL A 102 5.94 -2.66 7.53
C VAL A 102 6.39 -2.93 6.09
N PHE A 103 7.28 -2.09 5.53
CA PHE A 103 7.83 -2.30 4.20
C PHE A 103 8.61 -3.63 4.11
N GLY A 104 9.50 -3.90 5.07
CA GLY A 104 10.28 -5.14 5.13
C GLY A 104 9.40 -6.38 5.35
N GLY A 105 8.37 -6.27 6.19
CA GLY A 105 7.38 -7.31 6.41
C GLY A 105 6.59 -7.64 5.14
N LEU A 106 6.13 -6.62 4.41
CA LEU A 106 5.46 -6.79 3.11
C LEU A 106 6.39 -7.37 2.06
N GLY A 107 7.67 -6.97 2.02
CA GLY A 107 8.68 -7.55 1.15
C GLY A 107 8.88 -9.04 1.40
N SER A 108 9.02 -9.42 2.67
CA SER A 108 9.17 -10.82 3.08
C SER A 108 7.93 -11.67 2.75
N ALA A 109 6.73 -11.12 2.96
CA ALA A 109 5.48 -11.79 2.60
C ALA A 109 5.33 -11.95 1.08
N ARG A 110 5.69 -10.91 0.32
CA ARG A 110 5.68 -10.92 -1.14
C ARG A 110 6.55 -12.04 -1.71
N GLU A 111 7.76 -12.20 -1.16
CA GLU A 111 8.70 -13.26 -1.56
C GLU A 111 8.16 -14.66 -1.27
N GLN A 112 7.62 -14.88 -0.06
CA GLN A 112 6.99 -16.16 0.31
C GLN A 112 5.81 -16.53 -0.59
N LEU A 113 5.05 -15.55 -1.07
CA LEU A 113 3.92 -15.76 -1.98
C LEU A 113 4.31 -15.78 -3.47
N GLY A 114 5.60 -15.70 -3.80
CA GLY A 114 6.10 -15.71 -5.18
C GLY A 114 5.63 -14.53 -6.02
N ALA A 115 5.25 -13.40 -5.40
CA ALA A 115 4.76 -12.22 -6.10
C ALA A 115 5.92 -11.28 -6.48
N LYS A 116 5.89 -10.70 -7.70
CA LYS A 116 6.88 -9.68 -8.12
C LYS A 116 6.29 -8.28 -8.26
N SER A 117 4.99 -8.14 -8.03
CA SER A 117 4.27 -6.88 -8.22
C SER A 117 4.66 -5.81 -7.19
N SER A 118 4.60 -4.54 -7.59
CA SER A 118 4.70 -3.36 -6.72
C SER A 118 3.46 -3.15 -5.85
N ILE A 119 2.38 -3.91 -6.08
CA ILE A 119 1.04 -3.61 -5.58
C ILE A 119 0.96 -3.39 -4.07
N LEU A 120 1.70 -4.16 -3.26
CA LEU A 120 1.69 -4.02 -1.80
C LEU A 120 2.31 -2.69 -1.35
N PHE A 121 3.35 -2.24 -2.03
CA PHE A 121 4.03 -0.98 -1.74
C PHE A 121 3.23 0.21 -2.28
N ASP A 122 2.60 0.05 -3.45
CA ASP A 122 1.63 1.02 -3.97
C ASP A 122 0.46 1.22 -2.98
N MET A 123 -0.09 0.13 -2.43
CA MET A 123 -1.12 0.17 -1.39
C MET A 123 -0.62 0.83 -0.11
N LEU A 124 0.63 0.58 0.31
CA LEU A 124 1.22 1.18 1.51
C LEU A 124 1.34 2.70 1.37
N ILE A 125 1.87 3.19 0.25
CA ILE A 125 1.92 4.63 -0.04
C ILE A 125 0.52 5.23 -0.04
N ARG A 126 -0.46 4.56 -0.67
CA ARG A 126 -1.85 5.00 -0.69
C ARG A 126 -2.43 5.13 0.73
N VAL A 127 -2.17 4.16 1.61
CA VAL A 127 -2.61 4.21 3.01
C VAL A 127 -1.98 5.40 3.74
N TYR A 128 -0.68 5.67 3.56
CA TYR A 128 -0.05 6.87 4.13
C TYR A 128 -0.69 8.16 3.60
N CYS A 129 -1.04 8.20 2.32
CA CYS A 129 -1.74 9.35 1.73
C CYS A 129 -3.14 9.55 2.29
N GLU A 130 -3.92 8.47 2.45
CA GLU A 130 -5.25 8.50 3.08
C GLU A 130 -5.19 8.94 4.55
N LEU A 131 -4.07 8.65 5.24
CA LEU A 131 -3.80 9.07 6.63
C LEU A 131 -3.13 10.45 6.73
N ARG A 132 -2.90 11.14 5.61
CA ARG A 132 -2.18 12.43 5.52
C ARG A 132 -0.75 12.39 6.09
N MET A 133 -0.12 11.22 6.06
CA MET A 133 1.23 10.95 6.56
C MET A 133 2.26 11.16 5.44
N GLY A 134 2.48 12.42 5.05
CA GLY A 134 3.27 12.75 3.86
C GLY A 134 4.75 12.35 3.93
N ASP A 135 5.37 12.47 5.10
CA ASP A 135 6.77 12.06 5.28
C ASP A 135 6.95 10.55 5.13
N GLN A 136 6.02 9.78 5.68
CA GLN A 136 6.01 8.33 5.59
C GLN A 136 5.72 7.84 4.16
N ALA A 137 4.87 8.56 3.42
CA ALA A 137 4.63 8.30 2.01
C ALA A 137 5.91 8.50 1.17
N PHE A 138 6.66 9.60 1.41
CA PHE A 138 7.96 9.83 0.77
C PHE A 138 8.96 8.75 1.17
N GLN A 139 9.11 8.47 2.47
CA GLN A 139 10.03 7.45 2.96
C GLN A 139 9.76 6.08 2.35
N CYS A 140 8.49 5.69 2.20
CA CYS A 140 8.13 4.44 1.53
C CYS A 140 8.53 4.45 0.04
N PHE A 141 8.37 5.58 -0.65
CA PHE A 141 8.85 5.74 -2.03
C PHE A 141 10.38 5.60 -2.13
N ASP A 142 11.14 6.20 -1.21
CA ASP A 142 12.60 6.05 -1.18
C ASP A 142 13.01 4.59 -0.93
N LEU A 143 12.30 3.85 -0.06
CA LEU A 143 12.54 2.42 0.11
C LEU A 143 12.24 1.61 -1.16
N MET A 144 11.20 1.99 -1.91
CA MET A 144 10.93 1.39 -3.23
C MET A 144 12.08 1.65 -4.20
N LYS A 145 12.62 2.88 -4.21
CA LYS A 145 13.80 3.28 -5.00
C LYS A 145 15.04 2.45 -4.65
N GLU A 146 15.37 2.36 -3.35
CA GLU A 146 16.50 1.58 -2.84
C GLU A 146 16.42 0.10 -3.24
N LYS A 147 15.21 -0.46 -3.34
CA LYS A 147 14.97 -1.85 -3.73
C LYS A 147 14.71 -2.06 -5.23
N GLY A 148 14.80 -1.01 -6.04
CA GLY A 148 14.54 -1.09 -7.48
C GLY A 148 13.09 -1.46 -7.84
N ILE A 149 12.13 -1.18 -6.95
CA ILE A 149 10.72 -1.44 -7.17
C ILE A 149 10.09 -0.18 -7.75
N VAL A 150 9.66 -0.22 -9.00
CA VAL A 150 9.07 0.95 -9.67
C VAL A 150 7.61 1.11 -9.25
N PRO A 151 7.20 2.25 -8.64
CA PRO A 151 5.80 2.51 -8.31
C PRO A 151 4.97 2.83 -9.54
N LYS A 152 3.64 2.68 -9.43
CA LYS A 152 2.73 3.14 -10.48
C LYS A 152 2.68 4.67 -10.50
N VAL A 153 2.49 5.25 -11.69
CA VAL A 153 2.31 6.71 -11.84
C VAL A 153 1.15 7.24 -11.00
N GLN A 154 0.07 6.46 -10.85
CA GLN A 154 -1.05 6.82 -9.98
C GLN A 154 -0.63 6.95 -8.51
N THR A 155 0.18 6.03 -8.00
CA THR A 155 0.75 6.10 -6.64
C THR A 155 1.53 7.38 -6.44
N CYS A 156 2.37 7.76 -7.40
CA CYS A 156 3.12 9.01 -7.35
C CYS A 156 2.22 10.26 -7.41
N ASN A 157 1.16 10.22 -8.21
CA ASN A 157 0.16 11.30 -8.27
C ASN A 157 -0.57 11.48 -6.94
N ASP A 158 -0.85 10.39 -6.20
CA ASP A 158 -1.46 10.45 -4.87
C ASP A 158 -0.52 11.19 -3.88
N VAL A 159 0.79 10.92 -3.92
CA VAL A 159 1.80 11.60 -3.08
C VAL A 159 1.93 13.08 -3.44
N LEU A 160 2.06 13.42 -4.73
CA LEU A 160 2.12 14.82 -5.18
C LEU A 160 0.86 15.59 -4.76
N SER A 161 -0.31 14.98 -4.94
CA SER A 161 -1.59 15.56 -4.52
C SER A 161 -1.65 15.78 -3.01
N LEU A 162 -1.10 14.86 -2.21
CA LEU A 162 -1.00 15.03 -0.77
C LEU A 162 -0.11 16.20 -0.40
N PHE A 163 1.10 16.32 -0.97
CA PHE A 163 1.99 17.45 -0.67
C PHE A 163 1.36 18.78 -1.03
N LEU A 164 0.64 18.86 -2.16
CA LEU A 164 -0.10 20.05 -2.52
C LEU A 164 -1.22 20.39 -1.51
N LYS A 165 -1.91 19.39 -0.96
CA LYS A 165 -2.93 19.56 0.10
C LYS A 165 -2.32 19.97 1.45
N LEU A 166 -1.09 19.54 1.73
CA LEU A 166 -0.33 19.91 2.94
C LEU A 166 0.46 21.23 2.78
N ASN A 167 0.41 21.85 1.59
CA ASN A 167 1.18 23.02 1.22
C ASN A 167 2.71 22.83 1.29
N TRP A 168 3.18 21.60 1.08
CA TRP A 168 4.60 21.25 1.08
C TRP A 168 5.19 21.34 -0.32
N THR A 169 5.24 22.55 -0.87
CA THR A 169 5.54 22.73 -2.30
C THR A 169 6.96 22.34 -2.68
N GLU A 170 7.93 22.62 -1.81
CA GLU A 170 9.33 22.21 -1.98
C GLU A 170 9.46 20.68 -2.05
N LYS A 171 8.83 19.95 -1.13
CA LYS A 171 8.82 18.47 -1.14
C LYS A 171 8.17 17.91 -2.40
N ALA A 172 7.13 18.58 -2.92
CA ALA A 172 6.50 18.18 -4.19
C ALA A 172 7.47 18.29 -5.38
N TRP A 173 8.28 19.36 -5.46
CA TRP A 173 9.31 19.48 -6.49
C TRP A 173 10.41 18.42 -6.36
N VAL A 174 10.89 18.17 -5.14
CA VAL A 174 11.89 17.13 -4.88
C VAL A 174 11.34 15.75 -5.28
N PHE A 175 10.12 15.42 -4.85
CA PHE A 175 9.47 14.15 -5.20
C PHE A 175 9.25 14.02 -6.72
N TYR A 176 8.83 15.09 -7.39
CA TYR A 176 8.65 15.08 -8.84
C TYR A 176 9.98 14.78 -9.56
N ALA A 177 11.09 15.35 -9.11
CA ALA A 177 12.43 15.02 -9.64
C ALA A 177 12.80 13.54 -9.39
N GLU A 178 12.48 13.00 -8.22
CA GLU A 178 12.71 11.58 -7.91
C GLU A 178 11.90 10.63 -8.80
N MET A 179 10.67 11.00 -9.19
CA MET A 179 9.90 10.21 -10.18
C MET A 179 10.66 10.02 -11.49
N PHE A 180 11.32 11.07 -11.99
CA PHE A 180 12.15 10.97 -13.20
C PHE A 180 13.37 10.09 -13.00
N ARG A 181 14.03 10.18 -11.84
CA ARG A 181 15.18 9.31 -11.48
C ARG A 181 14.78 7.84 -11.47
N MET A 182 13.57 7.53 -11.02
CA MET A 182 12.98 6.20 -11.06
C MET A 182 12.38 5.81 -12.42
N ARG A 183 12.49 6.66 -13.44
CA ARG A 183 11.92 6.46 -14.78
C ARG A 183 10.40 6.30 -14.80
N VAL A 184 9.70 6.86 -13.81
CA VAL A 184 8.23 6.91 -13.77
C VAL A 184 7.77 8.00 -14.73
N LYS A 185 7.15 7.59 -15.85
CA LYS A 185 6.64 8.55 -16.84
C LYS A 185 5.45 9.32 -16.29
N SER A 186 5.54 10.65 -16.32
CA SER A 186 4.42 11.54 -16.01
C SER A 186 3.26 11.34 -16.98
N ASN A 187 2.04 11.48 -16.50
CA ASN A 187 0.85 11.53 -17.34
C ASN A 187 0.14 12.88 -17.19
N VAL A 188 -0.98 13.07 -17.90
CA VAL A 188 -1.79 14.30 -17.86
C VAL A 188 -2.16 14.70 -16.43
N TYR A 189 -2.51 13.73 -15.56
CA TYR A 189 -2.81 14.01 -14.16
C TYR A 189 -1.60 14.53 -13.40
N THR A 190 -0.41 13.96 -13.62
CA THR A 190 0.83 14.43 -13.01
C THR A 190 1.10 15.89 -13.39
N PHE A 191 0.99 16.22 -14.68
CA PHE A 191 1.20 17.59 -15.15
C PHE A 191 0.19 18.58 -14.56
N ASN A 192 -1.08 18.21 -14.48
CA ASN A 192 -2.12 19.04 -13.86
C ASN A 192 -1.83 19.33 -12.37
N ILE A 193 -1.29 18.35 -11.62
CA ILE A 193 -0.88 18.57 -10.22
C ILE A 193 0.27 19.57 -10.14
N MET A 194 1.28 19.45 -11.01
CA MET A 194 2.43 20.36 -11.04
C MET A 194 2.06 21.77 -11.52
N LEU A 195 1.07 21.90 -12.41
CA LEU A 195 0.51 23.20 -12.78
C LEU A 195 -0.18 23.87 -11.59
N ASN A 196 -1.01 23.13 -10.85
CA ASN A 196 -1.64 23.66 -9.63
C ASN A 196 -0.58 24.06 -8.59
N LEU A 197 0.51 23.30 -8.48
CA LEU A 197 1.65 23.67 -7.64
C LEU A 197 2.26 25.03 -8.03
N LEU A 198 2.56 25.24 -9.31
CA LEU A 198 3.10 26.52 -9.82
C LEU A 198 2.14 27.69 -9.59
N CYS A 199 0.85 27.45 -9.80
CA CYS A 199 -0.25 28.36 -9.53
C CYS A 199 -0.29 28.77 -8.05
N LYS A 200 -0.24 27.81 -7.11
CA LYS A 200 -0.16 28.08 -5.67
C LYS A 200 1.07 28.88 -5.26
N GLU A 201 2.19 28.70 -5.95
CA GLU A 201 3.41 29.46 -5.71
C GLU A 201 3.40 30.85 -6.39
N GLY A 202 2.32 31.23 -7.08
CA GLY A 202 2.22 32.50 -7.83
C GLY A 202 3.10 32.55 -9.08
N LYS A 203 3.67 31.43 -9.52
CA LYS A 203 4.65 31.35 -10.62
C LYS A 203 3.96 31.19 -11.98
N LEU A 204 3.03 32.10 -12.31
CA LEU A 204 2.19 32.02 -13.51
C LEU A 204 2.98 31.96 -14.83
N LYS A 205 4.10 32.67 -14.93
CA LYS A 205 4.97 32.61 -16.12
C LYS A 205 5.50 31.20 -16.36
N LYS A 206 6.00 30.54 -15.31
CA LYS A 206 6.47 29.15 -15.37
C LYS A 206 5.32 28.18 -15.63
N ALA A 207 4.12 28.45 -15.11
CA ALA A 207 2.93 27.64 -15.42
C ALA A 207 2.61 27.66 -16.93
N LYS A 208 2.66 28.83 -17.58
CA LYS A 208 2.48 28.94 -19.04
C LYS A 208 3.55 28.18 -19.84
N GLU A 209 4.82 28.30 -19.45
CA GLU A 209 5.92 27.55 -20.07
C GLU A 209 5.72 26.03 -19.92
N PHE A 210 5.27 25.59 -18.74
CA PHE A 210 5.02 24.18 -18.44
C PHE A 210 3.84 23.59 -19.25
N ILE A 211 2.82 24.39 -19.56
CA ILE A 211 1.73 24.00 -20.46
C ILE A 211 2.27 23.73 -21.87
N GLY A 212 3.09 24.63 -22.42
CA GLY A 212 3.68 24.44 -23.74
C GLY A 212 4.51 23.16 -23.82
N TYR A 213 5.27 22.85 -22.76
CA TYR A 213 5.98 21.59 -22.66
C TYR A 213 5.04 20.37 -22.65
N MET A 214 3.98 20.39 -21.84
CA MET A 214 2.97 19.32 -21.78
C MET A 214 2.27 19.09 -23.14
N GLU A 215 1.92 20.15 -23.84
CA GLU A 215 1.30 20.10 -25.17
C GLU A 215 2.24 19.54 -26.22
N SER A 216 3.54 19.87 -26.16
CA SER A 216 4.57 19.29 -27.04
C SER A 216 4.73 17.77 -26.88
N LEU A 217 4.34 17.22 -25.72
CA LEU A 217 4.34 15.79 -25.45
C LEU A 217 3.01 15.10 -25.83
N GLY A 218 2.09 15.82 -26.48
CA GLY A 218 0.77 15.32 -26.91
C GLY A 218 -0.29 15.31 -25.81
N GLY A 219 -0.05 15.95 -24.66
CA GLY A 219 -1.04 16.12 -23.60
C GLY A 219 -1.99 17.28 -23.88
N LYS A 220 -3.29 17.14 -23.59
CA LYS A 220 -4.24 18.26 -23.59
C LYS A 220 -4.19 18.98 -22.24
N ALA A 221 -3.85 20.27 -22.23
CA ALA A 221 -3.91 21.07 -21.01
C ALA A 221 -5.38 21.36 -20.63
N CYS A 222 -5.73 21.17 -19.35
CA CYS A 222 -7.01 21.61 -18.80
C CYS A 222 -6.89 23.06 -18.35
N TRP A 223 -7.37 23.99 -19.18
CA TRP A 223 -7.38 25.42 -18.88
C TRP A 223 -8.15 25.78 -17.60
N CYS A 224 -9.13 24.95 -17.18
CA CYS A 224 -9.84 25.13 -15.92
C CYS A 224 -8.94 25.00 -14.67
N SER A 225 -7.79 24.32 -14.76
CA SER A 225 -6.84 24.22 -13.65
C SER A 225 -5.96 25.48 -13.49
N ILE A 226 -6.06 26.42 -14.44
CA ILE A 226 -5.32 27.69 -14.48
C ILE A 226 -6.19 28.86 -13.97
N ALA A 227 -7.47 28.63 -13.69
CA ALA A 227 -8.30 29.59 -12.94
C ALA A 227 -7.81 29.63 -11.48
N CYS A 228 -6.65 30.26 -11.31
CA CYS A 228 -5.99 30.59 -10.08
C CYS A 228 -6.79 31.65 -9.32
#